data_AF-A0A2E0A6K3-F1
#
_entry.id   AF-A0A2E0A6K3-F1
#
_cell.length_a   1.000
_cell.length_b   1.000
_cell.length_c   1.000
_cell.angle_alpha   90.00
_cell.angle_beta   90.00
_cell.angle_gamma   90.00
#
_symmetry.space_group_name_H-M   'P 1'
#
loop_
_entity.id
_entity.type
_entity.pdbx_description
1 polymer ?
#
loop_
_entity_poly.entity_id
_entity_poly.type
_entity_poly.pdbx_seq_one_letter_code
_entity_poly.pdbx_strand_id
1 'polypeptide(L)'
;MFLALLTGLSGCSEEPTELTHIAPDGISLLVEADLPYGTDSASVAAAVYDDGEPTPMTGGDLLRAQSDSETVFLSNDELSDNFYAAALNVPNPDAEGSILVDIIHDAQASRSDRWYPTDKALVDPGPGSAVGYSALLTLPEAPQIITPQSGLSYSQRSDEFTLEWLGAPADSLTLVSRVSCASTEGDSLGWVRSQDIDDDQSLTLSIADLIPQDGIIETTGTLSNLVTGFLQVLIDVALISVTLGLYEPDSVDLSDFTLDSCDIGISLVRKLNGELDEGVSDGSAVGSRSDSLTLEYRP
;
A
#
# COMPACT_ATOMS: atom_id res chain seq x y z
N MET A 1 -23.55 11.36 52.13
CA MET A 1 -23.89 10.17 51.32
C MET A 1 -23.67 10.58 49.87
N PHE A 2 -22.43 10.39 49.40
CA PHE A 2 -21.99 10.77 48.06
C PHE A 2 -22.18 9.55 47.16
N LEU A 3 -22.99 9.69 46.11
CA LEU A 3 -23.15 8.67 45.08
C LEU A 3 -22.18 9.04 43.95
N ALA A 4 -21.08 8.30 43.84
CA ALA A 4 -20.13 8.42 42.75
C ALA A 4 -20.74 7.79 41.49
N LEU A 5 -20.91 8.60 40.44
CA LEU A 5 -21.20 8.11 39.10
C LEU A 5 -19.87 7.64 38.50
N LEU A 6 -19.73 6.34 38.30
CA LEU A 6 -18.72 5.76 37.41
C LEU A 6 -19.08 6.18 35.98
N THR A 7 -18.33 7.11 35.40
CA THR A 7 -18.28 7.28 33.95
C THR A 7 -17.33 6.22 33.42
N GLY A 8 -17.91 5.17 32.84
CA GLY A 8 -17.17 4.18 32.07
C GLY A 8 -16.52 4.85 30.87
N LEU A 9 -15.20 4.68 30.77
CA LEU A 9 -14.44 4.88 29.54
C LEU A 9 -14.92 3.81 28.56
N SER A 10 -15.89 4.13 27.72
CA SER A 10 -16.09 3.42 26.47
C SER A 10 -15.02 3.94 25.51
N GLY A 11 -13.86 3.28 25.50
CA GLY A 11 -13.05 3.26 24.29
C GLY A 11 -13.90 2.56 23.23
N CYS A 12 -14.43 3.34 22.28
CA CYS A 12 -14.81 2.73 21.02
C CYS A 12 -13.48 2.35 20.37
N SER A 13 -13.12 1.06 20.43
CA SER A 13 -12.39 0.52 19.28
C SER A 13 -13.34 0.72 18.12
N GLU A 14 -13.03 1.65 17.23
CA GLU A 14 -13.66 1.62 15.91
C GLU A 14 -13.30 0.25 15.36
N GLU A 15 -14.30 -0.64 15.26
CA GLU A 15 -14.11 -1.86 14.50
C GLU A 15 -13.54 -1.44 13.14
N PRO A 16 -12.52 -2.15 12.61
CA PRO A 16 -11.95 -1.81 11.32
C PRO A 16 -13.11 -1.69 10.35
N THR A 17 -13.25 -0.49 9.79
CA THR A 17 -14.34 -0.15 8.89
C THR A 17 -14.37 -1.23 7.81
N GLU A 18 -15.57 -1.75 7.53
CA GLU A 18 -15.80 -2.90 6.65
C GLU A 18 -14.93 -2.84 5.39
N LEU A 19 -14.69 -3.99 4.76
CA LEU A 19 -14.09 -4.11 3.43
C LEU A 19 -14.99 -3.40 2.39
N THR A 20 -15.06 -2.07 2.46
CA THR A 20 -15.75 -1.22 1.50
C THR A 20 -15.00 -1.38 0.19
N HIS A 21 -15.71 -1.59 -0.91
CA HIS A 21 -15.20 -1.86 -2.27
C HIS A 21 -15.20 -3.33 -2.75
N ILE A 22 -15.90 -4.25 -2.08
CA ILE A 22 -16.16 -5.59 -2.63
C ILE A 22 -17.66 -5.86 -2.67
N ALA A 23 -18.24 -5.89 -3.87
CA ALA A 23 -19.64 -6.23 -4.06
C ALA A 23 -19.89 -7.71 -3.76
N PRO A 24 -21.05 -8.07 -3.16
CA PRO A 24 -21.44 -9.46 -2.95
C PRO A 24 -21.84 -10.18 -4.25
N ASP A 25 -22.13 -9.43 -5.32
CA ASP A 25 -22.52 -9.96 -6.62
C ASP A 25 -21.77 -9.24 -7.76
N GLY A 26 -21.28 -10.00 -8.74
CA GLY A 26 -20.51 -9.56 -9.91
C GLY A 26 -19.03 -9.29 -9.63
N ILE A 27 -18.35 -8.67 -10.60
CA ILE A 27 -16.90 -8.48 -10.55
C ILE A 27 -16.55 -7.22 -9.76
N SER A 28 -15.66 -7.35 -8.78
CA SER A 28 -15.02 -6.21 -8.13
C SER A 28 -13.51 -6.18 -8.42
N LEU A 29 -12.99 -4.99 -8.70
CA LEU A 29 -11.57 -4.78 -9.01
C LEU A 29 -10.96 -3.81 -8.01
N LEU A 30 -9.87 -4.21 -7.38
CA LEU A 30 -9.03 -3.32 -6.58
C LEU A 30 -7.71 -3.16 -7.31
N VAL A 31 -7.41 -1.96 -7.76
CA VAL A 31 -6.21 -1.66 -8.54
C VAL A 31 -5.59 -0.39 -8.01
N GLU A 32 -4.29 -0.46 -7.69
CA GLU A 32 -3.51 0.68 -7.28
C GLU A 32 -2.15 0.70 -7.98
N ALA A 33 -1.70 1.88 -8.35
CA ALA A 33 -0.33 2.10 -8.81
C ALA A 33 0.29 3.26 -8.04
N ASP A 34 1.54 3.10 -7.64
CA ASP A 34 2.35 4.16 -7.04
C ASP A 34 3.63 4.39 -7.84
N LEU A 35 3.92 5.65 -8.16
CA LEU A 35 5.16 6.07 -8.80
C LEU A 35 5.95 6.97 -7.82
N PRO A 36 7.04 6.45 -7.22
CA PRO A 36 7.89 7.22 -6.32
C PRO A 36 8.58 8.38 -7.02
N TYR A 37 8.69 9.50 -6.31
CA TYR A 37 9.35 10.69 -6.79
C TYR A 37 10.82 10.42 -7.13
N GLY A 38 11.26 10.95 -8.28
CA GLY A 38 12.62 10.76 -8.78
C GLY A 38 12.90 9.37 -9.38
N THR A 39 11.89 8.51 -9.52
CA THR A 39 11.99 7.19 -10.18
C THR A 39 11.18 7.16 -11.48
N ASP A 40 11.49 6.23 -12.36
CA ASP A 40 10.74 5.92 -13.59
C ASP A 40 10.00 4.58 -13.52
N SER A 41 9.97 3.94 -12.34
CA SER A 41 9.38 2.61 -12.13
C SER A 41 8.24 2.71 -11.14
N ALA A 42 7.01 2.54 -11.63
CA ALA A 42 5.82 2.44 -10.80
C ALA A 42 5.64 1.01 -10.28
N SER A 43 5.19 0.87 -9.04
CA SER A 43 4.68 -0.39 -8.51
C SER A 43 3.18 -0.45 -8.78
N VAL A 44 2.70 -1.51 -9.41
CA VAL A 44 1.28 -1.72 -9.72
C VAL A 44 0.83 -2.98 -9.00
N ALA A 45 -0.27 -2.89 -8.25
CA ALA A 45 -0.91 -4.00 -7.58
C ALA A 45 -2.39 -4.10 -7.96
N ALA A 46 -2.89 -5.32 -8.04
CA ALA A 46 -4.29 -5.58 -8.33
C ALA A 46 -4.81 -6.85 -7.63
N ALA A 47 -6.09 -6.82 -7.26
CA ALA A 47 -6.85 -7.96 -6.79
C ALA A 47 -8.23 -7.98 -7.47
N VAL A 48 -8.75 -9.18 -7.69
CA VAL A 48 -10.00 -9.42 -8.42
C VAL A 48 -10.91 -10.28 -7.57
N TYR A 49 -12.19 -9.92 -7.50
CA TYR A 49 -13.22 -10.65 -6.79
C TYR A 49 -14.40 -10.92 -7.72
N ASP A 50 -15.03 -12.07 -7.57
CA ASP A 50 -16.24 -12.49 -8.30
C ASP A 50 -17.25 -12.96 -7.26
N ASP A 51 -18.42 -12.31 -7.22
CA ASP A 51 -19.47 -12.55 -6.22
C ASP A 51 -18.95 -12.49 -4.78
N GLY A 52 -18.07 -11.51 -4.49
CA GLY A 52 -17.47 -11.28 -3.18
C GLY A 52 -16.30 -12.20 -2.82
N GLU A 53 -15.98 -13.20 -3.66
CA GLU A 53 -14.92 -14.16 -3.40
C GLU A 53 -13.66 -13.84 -4.23
N PRO A 54 -12.45 -13.98 -3.66
CA PRO A 54 -11.21 -13.77 -4.40
C PRO A 54 -11.13 -14.68 -5.64
N THR A 55 -10.81 -14.10 -6.79
CA THR A 55 -10.75 -14.79 -8.07
C THR A 55 -9.30 -14.91 -8.54
N PRO A 56 -8.71 -16.11 -8.51
CA PRO A 56 -7.34 -16.31 -8.93
C PRO A 56 -7.23 -16.28 -10.46
N MET A 57 -6.22 -15.56 -10.98
CA MET A 57 -5.85 -15.53 -12.40
C MET A 57 -5.21 -16.87 -12.79
N THR A 58 -6.04 -17.79 -13.28
CA THR A 58 -5.64 -19.16 -13.64
C THR A 58 -6.13 -19.53 -15.03
N GLY A 59 -5.73 -20.70 -15.54
CA GLY A 59 -6.24 -21.21 -16.83
C GLY A 59 -5.75 -20.48 -18.08
N GLY A 60 -5.02 -19.37 -17.94
CA GLY A 60 -4.62 -18.50 -19.05
C GLY A 60 -4.97 -17.04 -18.81
N ASP A 61 -5.78 -16.76 -17.79
CA ASP A 61 -6.15 -15.40 -17.41
C ASP A 61 -4.97 -14.71 -16.74
N LEU A 62 -4.77 -13.43 -17.06
CA LEU A 62 -3.66 -12.60 -16.63
C LEU A 62 -4.13 -11.18 -16.34
N LEU A 63 -3.59 -10.60 -15.28
CA LEU A 63 -3.62 -9.15 -15.06
C LEU A 63 -2.45 -8.53 -15.80
N ARG A 64 -2.75 -7.55 -16.64
CA ARG A 64 -1.77 -6.83 -17.45
C ARG A 64 -1.82 -5.35 -17.06
N ALA A 65 -0.65 -4.77 -16.78
CA ALA A 65 -0.51 -3.33 -16.62
C ALA A 65 0.26 -2.75 -17.81
N GLN A 66 -0.18 -1.57 -18.24
CA GLN A 66 0.35 -0.90 -19.42
C GLN A 66 0.54 0.59 -19.15
N SER A 67 1.73 1.07 -19.47
CA SER A 67 2.07 2.49 -19.63
C SER A 67 2.20 2.84 -21.12
N ASP A 68 2.54 4.09 -21.42
CA ASP A 68 2.82 4.52 -22.80
C ASP A 68 3.99 3.80 -23.47
N SER A 69 4.94 3.24 -22.69
CA SER A 69 6.14 2.59 -23.23
C SER A 69 6.28 1.11 -22.93
N GLU A 70 5.59 0.60 -21.91
CA GLU A 70 5.79 -0.75 -21.43
C GLU A 70 4.46 -1.46 -21.14
N THR A 71 4.51 -2.78 -21.22
CA THR A 71 3.43 -3.67 -20.83
C THR A 71 4.04 -4.80 -20.01
N VAL A 72 3.51 -5.02 -18.82
CA VAL A 72 3.94 -6.08 -17.89
C VAL A 72 2.75 -6.91 -17.45
N PHE A 73 3.00 -8.16 -17.07
CA PHE A 73 2.00 -9.02 -16.45
C PHE A 73 2.25 -9.05 -14.95
N LEU A 74 1.19 -8.87 -14.17
CA LEU A 74 1.29 -8.92 -12.72
C LEU A 74 1.36 -10.39 -12.30
N SER A 75 2.32 -10.71 -11.45
CA SER A 75 2.49 -12.04 -10.88
C SER A 75 1.85 -12.09 -9.51
N ASN A 76 1.26 -13.23 -9.17
CA ASN A 76 0.81 -13.48 -7.80
C ASN A 76 2.02 -13.35 -6.87
N ASP A 77 1.93 -12.46 -5.89
CA ASP A 77 2.99 -12.35 -4.91
C ASP A 77 2.92 -13.55 -3.97
N GLU A 78 4.06 -14.07 -3.50
CA GLU A 78 4.11 -15.21 -2.58
C GLU A 78 3.46 -14.89 -1.21
N LEU A 79 3.06 -13.63 -1.02
CA LEU A 79 2.76 -13.00 0.27
C LEU A 79 1.27 -12.94 0.58
N SER A 80 0.39 -12.97 -0.42
CA SER A 80 -1.05 -13.06 -0.19
C SER A 80 -1.77 -13.70 -1.36
N ASP A 81 -2.52 -14.76 -1.07
CA ASP A 81 -3.35 -15.41 -2.06
C ASP A 81 -4.30 -14.37 -2.68
N ASN A 82 -4.17 -14.13 -3.98
CA ASN A 82 -5.00 -13.27 -4.84
C ASN A 82 -4.59 -11.79 -4.99
N PHE A 83 -3.42 -11.36 -4.46
CA PHE A 83 -2.83 -10.09 -4.89
C PHE A 83 -1.74 -10.32 -5.92
N TYR A 84 -1.82 -9.53 -6.98
CA TYR A 84 -0.89 -9.57 -8.09
C TYR A 84 -0.15 -8.25 -8.14
N ALA A 85 1.16 -8.30 -8.34
CA ALA A 85 1.97 -7.09 -8.45
C ALA A 85 3.04 -7.20 -9.53
N ALA A 86 3.46 -6.04 -10.03
CA ALA A 86 4.62 -5.90 -10.90
C ALA A 86 5.18 -4.48 -10.82
N ALA A 87 6.46 -4.34 -11.17
CA ALA A 87 7.05 -3.06 -11.51
C ALA A 87 6.77 -2.74 -12.99
N LEU A 88 6.40 -1.50 -13.28
CA LEU A 88 6.09 -0.99 -14.61
C LEU A 88 6.87 0.30 -14.86
N ASN A 89 7.65 0.35 -15.93
CA ASN A 89 8.34 1.55 -16.37
C ASN A 89 7.35 2.59 -16.92
N VAL A 90 7.40 3.80 -16.37
CA VAL A 90 6.57 4.95 -16.76
C VAL A 90 7.48 6.00 -17.40
N PRO A 91 7.38 6.19 -18.73
CA PRO A 91 8.25 7.13 -19.43
C PRO A 91 7.86 8.57 -19.07
N ASN A 92 8.85 9.43 -18.81
CA ASN A 92 8.64 10.80 -18.35
C ASN A 92 7.89 10.87 -17.01
N PRO A 93 8.49 10.36 -15.93
CA PRO A 93 7.83 10.28 -14.62
C PRO A 93 7.41 11.63 -14.06
N ASP A 94 7.89 12.77 -14.57
CA ASP A 94 7.47 14.11 -14.13
C ASP A 94 6.18 14.61 -14.80
N ALA A 95 5.69 13.96 -15.86
CA ALA A 95 4.47 14.35 -16.55
C ALA A 95 3.24 13.64 -15.97
N GLU A 96 2.07 14.27 -16.02
CA GLU A 96 0.80 13.56 -15.84
C GLU A 96 0.76 12.38 -16.82
N GLY A 97 0.40 11.21 -16.30
CA GLY A 97 0.38 9.97 -17.06
C GLY A 97 -0.72 9.06 -16.57
N SER A 98 -1.07 8.07 -17.39
CA SER A 98 -2.05 7.07 -17.04
C SER A 98 -1.47 5.66 -17.15
N ILE A 99 -2.01 4.75 -16.33
CA ILE A 99 -1.69 3.34 -16.35
C ILE A 99 -3.01 2.61 -16.58
N LEU A 100 -3.06 1.79 -17.63
CA LEU A 100 -4.19 0.89 -17.88
C LEU A 100 -3.87 -0.46 -17.24
N VAL A 101 -4.80 -0.97 -16.44
CA VAL A 101 -4.75 -2.34 -15.94
C VAL A 101 -5.95 -3.09 -16.51
N ASP A 102 -5.72 -4.21 -17.18
CA ASP A 102 -6.79 -5.02 -17.77
C ASP A 102 -6.59 -6.52 -17.54
N ILE A 103 -7.72 -7.24 -17.51
CA ILE A 103 -7.73 -8.69 -17.37
C ILE A 103 -7.89 -9.31 -18.76
N ILE A 104 -6.87 -10.03 -19.19
CA ILE A 104 -6.85 -10.69 -20.50
C ILE A 104 -6.73 -12.20 -20.34
N HIS A 105 -7.12 -12.92 -21.38
CA HIS A 105 -6.85 -14.35 -21.51
C HIS A 105 -5.73 -14.59 -22.53
N ASP A 106 -4.56 -15.02 -22.06
CA ASP A 106 -3.46 -15.49 -22.89
C ASP A 106 -2.85 -16.78 -22.32
N ALA A 107 -3.37 -17.90 -22.80
CA ALA A 107 -2.90 -19.23 -22.45
C ALA A 107 -1.44 -19.51 -22.84
N GLN A 108 -0.80 -18.72 -23.70
CA GLN A 108 0.63 -18.89 -24.01
C GLN A 108 1.50 -18.03 -23.09
N ALA A 109 1.16 -16.75 -22.90
CA ALA A 109 1.92 -15.84 -22.04
C ALA A 109 1.96 -16.30 -20.58
N SER A 110 0.83 -16.81 -20.07
CA SER A 110 0.70 -17.42 -18.72
C SER A 110 1.56 -18.67 -18.49
N ARG A 111 2.23 -19.16 -19.54
CA ARG A 111 3.05 -20.38 -19.50
C ARG A 111 4.54 -20.09 -19.73
N SER A 112 4.92 -18.82 -19.87
CA SER A 112 6.29 -18.40 -20.14
C SER A 112 7.30 -18.87 -19.07
N ASP A 113 6.86 -19.02 -17.82
CA ASP A 113 7.68 -19.52 -16.70
C ASP A 113 7.65 -21.05 -16.50
N ARG A 114 7.07 -21.82 -17.43
CA ARG A 114 7.00 -23.28 -17.29
C ARG A 114 8.33 -23.98 -17.57
N TRP A 115 8.70 -24.89 -16.69
CA TRP A 115 9.89 -25.74 -16.80
C TRP A 115 9.73 -27.00 -17.68
N TYR A 116 8.55 -27.25 -18.28
CA TYR A 116 8.27 -28.46 -19.08
C TYR A 116 7.81 -28.17 -20.52
N PRO A 117 8.02 -29.11 -21.47
CA PRO A 117 7.79 -28.90 -22.90
C PRO A 117 6.31 -28.68 -23.29
N THR A 118 6.08 -27.86 -24.31
CA THR A 118 4.77 -27.37 -24.79
C THR A 118 3.95 -28.39 -25.60
N ASP A 119 4.51 -29.57 -25.87
CA ASP A 119 3.98 -30.61 -26.76
C ASP A 119 2.96 -31.57 -26.14
N LYS A 120 2.57 -31.38 -24.88
CA LYS A 120 1.42 -32.10 -24.28
C LYS A 120 0.11 -31.35 -24.57
N ALA A 121 -0.89 -32.06 -25.10
CA ALA A 121 -2.20 -31.53 -25.41
C ALA A 121 -2.75 -30.64 -24.29
N LEU A 122 -2.94 -29.37 -24.63
CA LEU A 122 -3.28 -28.29 -23.72
C LEU A 122 -4.79 -28.29 -23.51
N VAL A 123 -5.24 -28.44 -22.25
CA VAL A 123 -6.59 -28.08 -21.87
C VAL A 123 -6.55 -26.58 -21.59
N ASP A 124 -7.04 -25.82 -22.55
CA ASP A 124 -7.34 -24.40 -22.39
C ASP A 124 -8.82 -24.30 -21.97
N PRO A 125 -9.11 -23.92 -20.71
CA PRO A 125 -10.49 -23.78 -20.24
C PRO A 125 -11.23 -22.61 -20.91
N GLY A 126 -10.52 -21.74 -21.65
CA GLY A 126 -11.05 -20.48 -22.16
C GLY A 126 -11.00 -19.37 -21.11
N PRO A 127 -11.46 -18.16 -21.48
CA PRO A 127 -11.45 -16.99 -20.59
C PRO A 127 -12.37 -17.19 -19.39
N GLY A 128 -11.90 -16.80 -18.21
CA GLY A 128 -12.72 -16.68 -17.01
C GLY A 128 -13.72 -15.53 -17.06
N SER A 129 -14.55 -15.41 -16.01
CA SER A 129 -15.60 -14.40 -15.87
C SER A 129 -15.06 -12.97 -15.81
N ALA A 130 -13.87 -12.79 -15.23
CA ALA A 130 -13.25 -11.48 -15.05
C ALA A 130 -12.53 -10.97 -16.32
N VAL A 131 -12.38 -11.80 -17.36
CA VAL A 131 -11.67 -11.39 -18.58
C VAL A 131 -12.48 -10.35 -19.34
N GLY A 132 -11.80 -9.25 -19.72
CA GLY A 132 -12.38 -8.14 -20.46
C GLY A 132 -12.70 -6.91 -19.61
N TYR A 133 -12.62 -6.99 -18.28
CA TYR A 133 -12.70 -5.83 -17.40
C TYR A 133 -11.36 -5.11 -17.28
N SER A 134 -11.40 -3.81 -17.05
CA SER A 134 -10.23 -2.96 -16.92
C SER A 134 -10.40 -1.82 -15.92
N ALA A 135 -9.29 -1.17 -15.59
CA ALA A 135 -9.20 0.02 -14.75
C ALA A 135 -8.18 0.99 -15.35
N LEU A 136 -8.53 2.27 -15.43
CA LEU A 136 -7.66 3.35 -15.86
C LEU A 136 -7.23 4.17 -14.66
N LEU A 137 -5.94 4.18 -14.37
CA LEU A 137 -5.33 4.93 -13.27
C LEU A 137 -4.75 6.24 -13.81
N THR A 138 -4.96 7.34 -13.10
CA THR A 138 -4.32 8.64 -13.41
C THR A 138 -3.35 9.00 -12.30
N LEU A 139 -2.10 9.32 -12.64
CA LEU A 139 -1.09 9.66 -11.66
C LEU A 139 -1.14 11.16 -11.31
N PRO A 140 -1.21 11.55 -10.02
CA PRO A 140 -1.17 12.97 -9.60
C PRO A 140 0.21 13.61 -9.81
N GLU A 141 0.33 14.91 -9.53
CA GLU A 141 1.62 15.53 -9.30
C GLU A 141 2.27 14.97 -8.03
N ALA A 142 3.57 14.65 -8.06
CA ALA A 142 4.23 14.04 -6.92
C ALA A 142 4.24 14.98 -5.69
N PRO A 143 3.99 14.49 -4.47
CA PRO A 143 4.36 15.22 -3.27
C PRO A 143 5.88 15.27 -3.25
N GLN A 144 6.48 16.46 -3.13
CA GLN A 144 7.95 16.57 -3.02
C GLN A 144 8.30 17.06 -1.64
N ILE A 145 8.82 16.19 -0.79
CA ILE A 145 9.21 16.52 0.59
C ILE A 145 10.42 17.46 0.53
N ILE A 146 10.29 18.61 1.18
CA ILE A 146 11.36 19.63 1.27
C ILE A 146 11.97 19.72 2.67
N THR A 147 11.19 19.41 3.71
CA THR A 147 11.67 19.29 5.10
C THR A 147 10.84 18.25 5.85
N PRO A 148 11.41 17.53 6.85
CA PRO A 148 12.84 17.50 7.19
C PRO A 148 13.69 16.86 6.09
N GLN A 149 15.01 17.05 6.20
CA GLN A 149 15.94 16.30 5.37
C GLN A 149 16.01 14.84 5.85
N SER A 150 16.19 13.90 4.93
CA SER A 150 16.36 12.49 5.29
C SER A 150 17.62 12.27 6.14
N GLY A 151 17.56 11.34 7.09
CA GLY A 151 18.65 10.95 7.99
C GLY A 151 18.81 11.84 9.24
N LEU A 152 17.83 12.70 9.55
CA LEU A 152 17.85 13.42 10.82
C LEU A 152 17.62 12.47 12.00
N SER A 153 18.30 12.75 13.11
CA SER A 153 18.21 11.95 14.33
C SER A 153 17.60 12.76 15.47
N TYR A 154 16.66 12.13 16.17
CA TYR A 154 15.95 12.67 17.33
C TYR A 154 16.26 11.85 18.58
N SER A 155 16.17 12.48 19.75
CA SER A 155 16.57 11.87 21.03
C SER A 155 15.48 11.89 22.09
N GLN A 156 14.44 12.70 21.88
CA GLN A 156 13.30 12.77 22.78
C GLN A 156 12.03 12.46 22.01
N ARG A 157 11.10 11.72 22.63
CA ARG A 157 9.79 11.47 22.04
C ARG A 157 8.97 12.75 21.82
N SER A 158 9.23 13.78 22.63
CA SER A 158 8.64 15.10 22.48
C SER A 158 9.30 15.96 21.40
N ASP A 159 10.37 15.46 20.75
CA ASP A 159 10.94 16.18 19.62
C ASP A 159 9.91 16.25 18.50
N GLU A 160 9.70 17.47 17.98
CA GLU A 160 8.78 17.74 16.88
C GLU A 160 9.55 18.00 15.60
N PHE A 161 8.92 17.66 14.48
CA PHE A 161 9.38 18.00 13.16
C PHE A 161 8.21 18.38 12.27
N THR A 162 8.47 19.25 11.30
CA THR A 162 7.48 19.69 10.33
C THR A 162 7.81 19.04 8.99
N LEU A 163 6.89 18.21 8.52
CA LEU A 163 6.85 17.75 7.13
C LEU A 163 6.31 18.91 6.30
N GLU A 164 7.07 19.39 5.33
CA GLU A 164 6.57 20.29 4.29
C GLU A 164 6.82 19.65 2.94
N TRP A 165 5.87 19.81 2.02
CA TRP A 165 5.95 19.25 0.68
C TRP A 165 5.41 20.19 -0.39
N LEU A 166 5.86 19.99 -1.63
CA LEU A 166 5.37 20.71 -2.81
C LEU A 166 4.37 19.88 -3.63
N GLY A 167 3.79 20.54 -4.63
CA GLY A 167 2.85 19.98 -5.60
C GLY A 167 1.41 20.43 -5.34
N ALA A 168 0.58 20.30 -6.37
CA ALA A 168 -0.85 20.57 -6.31
C ALA A 168 -1.57 19.51 -5.47
N PRO A 169 -2.62 19.90 -4.71
CA PRO A 169 -3.42 18.95 -3.95
C PRO A 169 -4.18 18.00 -4.89
N ALA A 170 -4.35 16.75 -4.47
CA ALA A 170 -5.14 15.73 -5.16
C ALA A 170 -6.42 15.37 -4.40
N ASP A 171 -7.01 14.21 -4.70
CA ASP A 171 -8.24 13.74 -4.05
C ASP A 171 -7.98 13.36 -2.59
N SER A 172 -6.83 12.74 -2.31
CA SER A 172 -6.39 12.45 -0.95
C SER A 172 -4.87 12.38 -0.83
N LEU A 173 -4.38 12.55 0.40
CA LEU A 173 -2.99 12.39 0.79
C LEU A 173 -2.92 11.47 2.00
N THR A 174 -2.22 10.35 1.87
CA THR A 174 -2.02 9.38 2.96
C THR A 174 -0.59 9.47 3.44
N LEU A 175 -0.40 9.70 4.74
CA LEU A 175 0.89 9.51 5.41
C LEU A 175 1.03 8.04 5.79
N VAL A 176 2.07 7.39 5.28
CA VAL A 176 2.46 6.04 5.67
C VAL A 176 3.75 6.14 6.48
N SER A 177 3.71 5.68 7.74
CA SER A 177 4.88 5.60 8.60
C SER A 177 5.24 4.14 8.86
N ARG A 178 6.49 3.79 8.61
CA ARG A 178 7.07 2.48 8.85
C ARG A 178 8.12 2.63 9.93
N VAL A 179 7.93 1.96 11.06
CA VAL A 179 8.87 2.02 12.17
C VAL A 179 9.48 0.65 12.38
N SER A 180 10.80 0.60 12.51
CA SER A 180 11.56 -0.58 12.90
C SER A 180 12.47 -0.22 14.05
N CYS A 181 12.20 -0.79 15.21
CA CYS A 181 12.93 -0.57 16.45
C CYS A 181 13.75 -1.79 16.84
N ALA A 182 14.93 -1.54 17.42
CA ALA A 182 15.82 -2.56 17.94
C ALA A 182 16.02 -2.38 19.45
N SER A 183 16.20 -3.51 20.14
CA SER A 183 16.61 -3.57 21.54
C SER A 183 18.08 -3.97 21.66
N THR A 184 18.72 -3.57 22.76
CA THR A 184 20.08 -4.01 23.09
C THR A 184 20.18 -5.51 23.39
N GLU A 185 19.04 -6.17 23.65
CA GLU A 185 18.95 -7.60 23.93
C GLU A 185 18.89 -8.45 22.65
N GLY A 186 18.80 -7.79 21.48
CA GLY A 186 18.75 -8.43 20.16
C GLY A 186 17.35 -8.67 19.61
N ASP A 187 16.32 -8.19 20.33
CA ASP A 187 14.94 -8.20 19.84
C ASP A 187 14.70 -7.04 18.88
N SER A 188 13.81 -7.25 17.92
CA SER A 188 13.36 -6.22 16.98
C SER A 188 11.84 -6.17 16.96
N LEU A 189 11.30 -4.96 16.91
CA LEU A 189 9.88 -4.72 16.79
C LEU A 189 9.63 -3.73 15.68
N GLY A 190 8.63 -3.95 14.85
CA GLY A 190 8.24 -3.00 13.83
C GLY A 190 6.73 -2.88 13.75
N TRP A 191 6.26 -1.84 13.07
CA TRP A 191 4.87 -1.67 12.67
C TRP A 191 4.81 -0.73 11.47
N VAL A 192 3.69 -0.77 10.76
CA VAL A 192 3.32 0.28 9.84
C VAL A 192 2.04 0.95 10.33
N ARG A 193 1.87 2.22 9.97
CA ARG A 193 0.63 2.96 10.17
C ARG A 193 0.36 3.81 8.94
N SER A 194 -0.87 3.78 8.48
CA SER A 194 -1.40 4.66 7.44
C SER A 194 -2.43 5.60 8.03
N GLN A 195 -2.37 6.89 7.69
CA GLN A 195 -3.40 7.85 8.05
C GLN A 195 -3.62 8.83 6.91
N ASP A 196 -4.88 9.14 6.62
CA ASP A 196 -5.21 10.23 5.71
C ASP A 196 -4.98 11.57 6.42
N ILE A 197 -4.38 12.50 5.69
CA ILE A 197 -4.03 13.84 6.15
C ILE A 197 -4.54 14.88 5.14
N ASP A 198 -4.65 16.13 5.59
CA ASP A 198 -4.96 17.23 4.69
C ASP A 198 -3.76 17.52 3.77
N ASP A 199 -4.01 17.71 2.47
CA ASP A 199 -2.98 18.10 1.48
C ASP A 199 -2.80 19.64 1.46
N ASP A 200 -2.44 20.20 2.62
CA ASP A 200 -2.26 21.64 2.85
C ASP A 200 -0.77 22.06 2.85
N GLN A 201 0.10 21.17 2.36
CA GLN A 201 1.55 21.34 2.18
C GLN A 201 2.39 21.36 3.46
N SER A 202 1.79 21.18 4.65
CA SER A 202 2.54 21.15 5.90
C SER A 202 1.85 20.36 7.02
N LEU A 203 2.59 19.44 7.65
CA LEU A 203 2.12 18.71 8.82
C LEU A 203 3.22 18.66 9.89
N THR A 204 2.90 19.10 11.10
CA THR A 204 3.79 18.93 12.26
C THR A 204 3.45 17.64 12.99
N LEU A 205 4.47 16.83 13.23
CA LEU A 205 4.40 15.58 13.98
C LEU A 205 5.45 15.58 15.08
N SER A 206 5.19 14.83 16.14
CA SER A 206 6.17 14.48 17.15
C SER A 206 6.67 13.03 16.95
N ILE A 207 7.84 12.72 17.48
CA ILE A 207 8.32 11.33 17.52
C ILE A 207 7.35 10.43 18.30
N ALA A 208 6.66 10.97 19.31
CA ALA A 208 5.63 10.27 20.07
C ALA A 208 4.41 9.85 19.20
N ASP A 209 4.10 10.58 18.12
CA ASP A 209 2.99 10.23 17.21
C ASP A 209 3.31 9.01 16.35
N LEU A 210 4.60 8.73 16.13
CA LEU A 210 5.10 7.61 15.35
C LEU A 210 5.48 6.41 16.22
N ILE A 211 6.04 6.70 17.39
CA ILE A 211 6.45 5.74 18.40
C ILE A 211 5.67 6.07 19.68
N PRO A 212 4.55 5.38 19.98
CA PRO A 212 3.79 5.62 21.20
C PRO A 212 4.55 5.09 22.43
N GLN A 213 4.28 5.71 23.58
CA GLN A 213 4.97 5.39 24.85
C GLN A 213 4.41 4.13 25.50
N ASP A 214 3.09 3.94 25.44
CA ASP A 214 2.36 2.82 26.00
C ASP A 214 1.33 2.34 24.97
N GLY A 215 1.07 1.02 24.93
CA GLY A 215 -0.13 0.49 24.28
C GLY A 215 0.10 -0.48 23.13
N ILE A 216 -1.03 -0.86 22.55
CA ILE A 216 -1.17 -1.67 21.34
C ILE A 216 -1.26 -0.72 20.16
N ILE A 217 -0.43 -0.93 19.14
CA ILE A 217 -0.56 -0.24 17.84
C ILE A 217 -1.37 -1.14 16.92
N GLU A 218 -2.41 -0.59 16.30
CA GLU A 218 -3.13 -1.23 15.20
C GLU A 218 -2.42 -0.89 13.89
N THR A 219 -2.02 -1.93 13.16
CA THR A 219 -1.09 -1.83 12.03
C THR A 219 -1.71 -1.35 10.72
N THR A 220 -3.01 -1.50 10.51
CA THR A 220 -3.71 -0.91 9.35
C THR A 220 -5.23 -0.88 9.54
N GLY A 221 -5.88 0.21 9.12
CA GLY A 221 -7.33 0.30 8.94
C GLY A 221 -7.71 0.35 7.46
N THR A 222 -8.69 -0.45 7.04
CA THR A 222 -9.23 -0.63 5.67
C THR A 222 -8.32 -1.35 4.64
N LEU A 223 -8.94 -2.03 3.68
CA LEU A 223 -8.27 -2.79 2.61
C LEU A 223 -7.48 -1.89 1.65
N SER A 224 -7.96 -0.68 1.37
CA SER A 224 -7.26 0.29 0.50
C SER A 224 -5.91 0.69 1.08
N ASN A 225 -5.86 0.99 2.37
CA ASN A 225 -4.61 1.31 3.05
C ASN A 225 -3.65 0.13 3.14
N LEU A 226 -4.16 -1.11 3.16
CA LEU A 226 -3.34 -2.31 3.05
C LEU A 226 -2.62 -2.36 1.69
N VAL A 227 -3.33 -2.09 0.58
CA VAL A 227 -2.74 -2.07 -0.77
C VAL A 227 -1.72 -0.95 -0.90
N THR A 228 -2.05 0.27 -0.48
CA THR A 228 -1.11 1.40 -0.47
C THR A 228 0.14 1.05 0.33
N GLY A 229 -0.04 0.52 1.54
CA GLY A 229 1.05 0.12 2.42
C GLY A 229 1.95 -0.94 1.78
N PHE A 230 1.35 -1.96 1.20
CA PHE A 230 2.04 -3.02 0.48
C PHE A 230 2.87 -2.48 -0.70
N LEU A 231 2.33 -1.55 -1.50
CA LEU A 231 3.07 -0.90 -2.58
C LEU A 231 4.32 -0.17 -2.09
N GLN A 232 4.24 0.53 -0.95
CA GLN A 232 5.40 1.21 -0.34
C GLN A 232 6.52 0.23 0.05
N VAL A 233 6.20 -1.03 0.36
CA VAL A 233 7.22 -2.06 0.66
C VAL A 233 7.93 -2.55 -0.59
N LEU A 234 7.20 -2.71 -1.71
CA LEU A 234 7.80 -3.16 -2.98
C LEU A 234 8.90 -2.20 -3.46
N ILE A 235 8.77 -0.91 -3.13
CA ILE A 235 9.73 0.13 -3.46
C ILE A 235 10.99 0.02 -2.58
N ASP A 236 10.85 -0.38 -1.31
CA ASP A 236 11.94 -0.56 -0.35
C ASP A 236 12.57 -1.97 -0.43
N VAL A 237 13.45 -2.19 -1.42
CA VAL A 237 14.16 -3.47 -1.66
C VAL A 237 15.00 -3.95 -0.44
N ALA A 238 15.30 -3.08 0.53
CA ALA A 238 16.23 -3.37 1.62
C ALA A 238 15.66 -4.19 2.80
N LEU A 239 14.34 -4.34 2.96
CA LEU A 239 13.76 -4.80 4.24
C LEU A 239 12.61 -5.83 4.13
N ILE A 240 12.39 -6.41 2.95
CA ILE A 240 11.19 -7.21 2.59
C ILE A 240 10.85 -8.30 3.64
N SER A 241 11.83 -8.99 4.23
CA SER A 241 11.57 -10.11 5.14
C SER A 241 11.02 -9.74 6.52
N VAL A 242 11.14 -8.48 6.98
CA VAL A 242 10.65 -8.04 8.31
C VAL A 242 9.32 -7.28 8.19
N THR A 243 9.02 -6.68 7.04
CA THR A 243 7.86 -5.79 6.90
C THR A 243 6.50 -6.44 6.81
N LEU A 244 6.43 -7.68 6.35
CA LEU A 244 5.18 -8.19 5.82
C LEU A 244 4.23 -8.69 6.91
N GLY A 245 4.76 -9.12 8.06
CA GLY A 245 3.98 -9.32 9.28
C GLY A 245 3.53 -8.01 9.95
N LEU A 246 3.93 -6.84 9.44
CA LEU A 246 3.59 -5.53 10.01
C LEU A 246 2.32 -4.93 9.42
N TYR A 247 1.71 -5.56 8.41
CA TYR A 247 0.51 -5.08 7.72
C TYR A 247 -0.69 -6.02 7.86
N GLU A 248 -0.50 -7.24 8.37
CA GLU A 248 -1.63 -7.98 8.92
C GLU A 248 -2.17 -7.16 10.10
N PRO A 249 -3.51 -7.02 10.26
CA PRO A 249 -4.09 -6.34 11.41
C PRO A 249 -3.68 -7.10 12.66
N ASP A 250 -2.66 -6.60 13.34
CA ASP A 250 -2.09 -7.17 14.53
C ASP A 250 -1.81 -6.07 15.55
N SER A 251 -1.77 -6.48 16.81
CA SER A 251 -1.46 -5.62 17.94
C SER A 251 0.02 -5.70 18.25
N VAL A 252 0.72 -4.58 18.10
CA VAL A 252 2.12 -4.48 18.54
C VAL A 252 2.18 -3.99 19.98
N ASP A 253 2.68 -4.83 20.90
CA ASP A 253 2.85 -4.50 22.32
C ASP A 253 4.27 -4.01 22.62
N LEU A 254 4.38 -2.79 23.13
CA LEU A 254 5.63 -2.12 23.48
C LEU A 254 5.99 -2.23 24.98
N SER A 255 5.13 -2.81 25.82
CA SER A 255 5.22 -2.69 27.28
C SER A 255 6.48 -3.31 27.90
N ASP A 256 6.97 -4.41 27.34
CA ASP A 256 8.18 -5.11 27.79
C ASP A 256 9.40 -4.87 26.88
N PHE A 257 9.29 -3.96 25.89
CA PHE A 257 10.36 -3.71 24.91
C PHE A 257 11.35 -2.63 25.38
N THR A 258 12.62 -3.01 25.56
CA THR A 258 13.69 -2.05 25.89
C THR A 258 14.19 -1.36 24.62
N LEU A 259 13.62 -0.20 24.33
CA LEU A 259 13.92 0.59 23.13
C LEU A 259 15.34 1.19 23.16
N ASP A 260 16.17 0.85 22.16
CA ASP A 260 17.52 1.41 21.98
C ASP A 260 17.61 2.35 20.78
N SER A 261 17.07 1.94 19.64
CA SER A 261 16.98 2.79 18.45
C SER A 261 15.81 2.40 17.57
N CYS A 262 15.33 3.33 16.77
CA CYS A 262 14.38 3.05 15.69
C CYS A 262 14.77 3.76 14.41
N ASP A 263 14.60 3.05 13.30
CA ASP A 263 14.54 3.62 11.96
C ASP A 263 13.07 3.89 11.62
N ILE A 264 12.80 5.11 11.18
CA ILE A 264 11.45 5.60 10.87
C ILE A 264 11.43 5.99 9.40
N GLY A 265 10.78 5.19 8.56
CA GLY A 265 10.41 5.55 7.20
C GLY A 265 9.11 6.34 7.21
N ILE A 266 9.07 7.44 6.47
CA ILE A 266 7.87 8.24 6.25
C ILE A 266 7.68 8.38 4.75
N SER A 267 6.51 7.97 4.24
CA SER A 267 6.08 8.22 2.87
C SER A 267 4.83 9.11 2.88
N LEU A 268 4.82 10.13 2.03
CA LEU A 268 3.61 10.85 1.66
C LEU A 268 3.11 10.27 0.34
N VAL A 269 1.91 9.70 0.33
CA VAL A 269 1.31 9.07 -0.86
C VAL A 269 0.11 9.90 -1.29
N ARG A 270 0.28 10.66 -2.37
CA ARG A 270 -0.79 11.47 -2.97
C ARG A 270 -1.55 10.63 -3.98
N LYS A 271 -2.89 10.64 -3.91
CA LYS A 271 -3.76 9.73 -4.64
C LYS A 271 -4.79 10.49 -5.49
N LEU A 272 -5.10 9.94 -6.67
CA LEU A 272 -6.24 10.30 -7.49
C LEU A 272 -7.09 9.06 -7.75
N ASN A 273 -8.40 9.24 -7.70
CA ASN A 273 -9.32 8.20 -8.14
C ASN A 273 -9.23 8.06 -9.66
N GLY A 274 -9.04 6.82 -10.10
CA GLY A 274 -9.14 6.41 -11.49
C GLY A 274 -10.57 6.03 -11.88
N GLU A 275 -10.68 5.35 -13.01
CA GLU A 275 -11.94 4.88 -13.57
C GLU A 275 -11.94 3.36 -13.66
N LEU A 276 -13.02 2.72 -13.20
CA LEU A 276 -13.31 1.32 -13.45
C LEU A 276 -14.14 1.20 -14.73
N ASP A 277 -13.90 0.15 -15.51
CA ASP A 277 -14.61 -0.10 -16.77
C ASP A 277 -16.10 -0.39 -16.56
N GLU A 278 -16.88 -0.23 -17.63
CA GLU A 278 -18.33 -0.47 -17.60
C GLU A 278 -18.63 -1.94 -17.24
N GLY A 279 -19.43 -2.14 -16.20
CA GLY A 279 -19.86 -3.48 -15.76
C GLY A 279 -19.06 -4.07 -14.61
N VAL A 280 -18.05 -3.37 -14.09
CA VAL A 280 -17.48 -3.65 -12.77
C VAL A 280 -18.51 -3.24 -11.71
N SER A 281 -18.85 -4.16 -10.80
CA SER A 281 -19.90 -3.99 -9.79
C SER A 281 -19.51 -3.01 -8.68
N ASP A 282 -18.28 -3.12 -8.19
CA ASP A 282 -17.69 -2.27 -7.16
C ASP A 282 -16.16 -2.40 -7.22
N GLY A 283 -15.43 -1.65 -6.39
CA GLY A 283 -13.98 -1.69 -6.40
C GLY A 283 -13.34 -0.32 -6.21
N SER A 284 -12.05 -0.27 -6.47
CA SER A 284 -11.26 0.94 -6.49
C SER A 284 -10.21 0.89 -7.59
N ALA A 285 -10.00 2.03 -8.23
CA ALA A 285 -8.90 2.28 -9.15
C ALA A 285 -8.18 3.52 -8.63
N VAL A 286 -6.92 3.39 -8.22
CA VAL A 286 -6.17 4.49 -7.60
C VAL A 286 -4.82 4.65 -8.30
N GLY A 287 -4.57 5.83 -8.85
CA GLY A 287 -3.24 6.24 -9.27
C GLY A 287 -2.61 7.11 -8.20
N SER A 288 -1.36 6.85 -7.85
CA SER A 288 -0.69 7.55 -6.77
C SER A 288 0.76 7.88 -7.09
N ARG A 289 1.26 8.90 -6.40
CA ARG A 289 2.68 9.25 -6.36
C ARG A 289 3.11 9.45 -4.94
N SER A 290 4.32 8.97 -4.65
CA SER A 290 4.88 9.03 -3.32
C SER A 290 6.21 9.78 -3.29
N ASP A 291 6.54 10.30 -2.12
CA ASP A 291 7.92 10.67 -1.79
C ASP A 291 8.18 10.28 -0.34
N SER A 292 9.42 9.90 -0.06
CA SER A 292 9.79 9.22 1.16
C SER A 292 11.06 9.78 1.76
N LEU A 293 11.10 9.80 3.09
CA LEU A 293 12.28 10.14 3.86
C LEU A 293 12.47 9.14 4.99
N THR A 294 13.68 9.08 5.52
CA THR A 294 14.00 8.32 6.72
C THR A 294 14.40 9.25 7.85
N LEU A 295 13.99 8.94 9.08
CA LEU A 295 14.43 9.57 10.32
C LEU A 295 14.98 8.49 11.26
N GLU A 296 15.83 8.89 12.18
CA GLU A 296 16.36 8.02 13.23
C GLU A 296 15.88 8.50 14.60
N TYR A 297 15.52 7.57 15.47
CA TYR A 297 15.29 7.84 16.89
C TYR A 297 16.31 7.09 17.74
N ARG A 298 17.04 7.82 18.59
CA ARG A 298 18.09 7.32 19.48
C ARG A 298 17.95 7.96 20.87
N PRO A 299 17.13 7.37 21.77
CA PRO A 299 16.88 7.86 23.13
C PRO A 299 18.11 7.99 24.03
#